data_AF-A0A9W4KD31-F1
#
_entry.id   AF-A0A9W4KD31-F1
#
_cell.length_a   1.000
_cell.length_b   1.000
_cell.length_c   1.000
_cell.angle_alpha   90.00
_cell.angle_beta   90.00
_cell.angle_gamma   90.00
#
_symmetry.space_group_name_H-M   'P 1'
#
loop_
_entity.id
_entity.type
_entity.pdbx_description
1 polymer ?
#
loop_
_entity_poly.entity_id
_entity_poly.type
_entity_poly.pdbx_seq_one_letter_code
_entity_poly.pdbx_strand_id
1 'polypeptide(L)'
;MSELRQRPTTTSKSSNGPDKESNPREHSSDDETDQDHGISLLDIIRVVATILIACGGLSYYMTSSESVLWGYRPWYTRWPVVKQWVVCKSGARVYKEQSHVTIQANTYISKIKQGPVTLTPSQLSLYNGTDTNLPLYVAVNGTIFDVSANRMIYGPGGSYNFFAGRDATRAFVTGCFKEDLTNDLRGVEIMFLPVEDVEDDRVTSAQKKIRRERELRAARARVQETVKRWTGFFGNHAKYFEAGRVVEDGGVHGEPRPLCESAQKQRPKRSAMTGKS
;
A
#
# COMPACT_ATOMS: atom_id res chain seq x y z
N MET A 1 -7.55 60.47 25.44
CA MET A 1 -6.73 61.69 25.29
C MET A 1 -6.08 61.63 23.91
N SER A 2 -5.91 62.77 23.25
CA SER A 2 -5.93 62.82 21.78
C SER A 2 -5.01 63.91 21.21
N GLU A 3 -4.75 63.79 19.90
CA GLU A 3 -4.48 64.89 18.95
C GLU A 3 -3.10 65.58 18.85
N LEU A 4 -2.74 65.81 17.58
CA LEU A 4 -2.01 66.95 16.97
C LEU A 4 -0.59 67.38 17.44
N ARG A 5 0.33 67.39 16.46
CA ARG A 5 0.78 68.66 15.83
C ARG A 5 1.17 68.47 14.34
N GLN A 6 1.40 69.58 13.63
CA GLN A 6 1.41 69.67 12.16
C GLN A 6 2.75 70.15 11.53
N ARG A 7 2.74 70.22 10.19
CA ARG A 7 3.80 70.54 9.20
C ARG A 7 4.31 72.00 9.25
N PRO A 8 5.41 72.34 8.51
CA PRO A 8 5.24 73.20 7.33
C PRO A 8 6.17 72.86 6.12
N THR A 9 6.17 73.71 5.07
CA THR A 9 6.80 73.50 3.74
C THR A 9 7.30 74.80 3.09
N THR A 10 8.33 74.72 2.23
CA THR A 10 8.64 75.62 1.07
C THR A 10 9.68 74.91 0.15
N THR A 11 9.73 74.94 -1.20
CA THR A 11 9.88 76.02 -2.23
C THR A 11 11.21 76.81 -2.09
N SER A 12 11.99 77.20 -3.11
CA SER A 12 11.87 77.33 -4.60
C SER A 12 13.32 77.44 -5.22
N LYS A 13 13.68 77.60 -6.52
CA LYS A 13 13.13 77.48 -7.91
C LYS A 13 14.26 77.96 -8.89
N SER A 14 14.17 77.67 -10.22
CA SER A 14 14.95 78.33 -11.33
C SER A 14 16.46 78.00 -11.45
N SER A 15 17.17 78.20 -12.57
CA SER A 15 16.83 78.26 -14.03
C SER A 15 18.12 78.34 -14.90
N ASN A 16 17.97 78.47 -16.23
CA ASN A 16 18.93 78.95 -17.25
C ASN A 16 19.65 77.87 -18.11
N GLY A 17 19.43 77.95 -19.43
CA GLY A 17 20.46 77.70 -20.46
C GLY A 17 21.27 78.99 -20.74
N PRO A 18 21.90 79.22 -21.90
CA PRO A 18 21.38 78.84 -23.25
C PRO A 18 22.47 78.38 -24.26
N ASP A 19 22.08 78.28 -25.55
CA ASP A 19 22.90 78.43 -26.77
C ASP A 19 24.04 77.39 -27.06
N LYS A 20 24.28 76.90 -28.29
CA LYS A 20 24.07 77.52 -29.63
C LYS A 20 24.11 76.49 -30.81
N GLU A 21 23.34 76.80 -31.86
CA GLU A 21 23.70 76.77 -33.31
C GLU A 21 23.77 75.49 -34.20
N SER A 22 22.95 75.54 -35.26
CA SER A 22 23.17 75.05 -36.64
C SER A 22 22.93 73.57 -37.04
N ASN A 23 22.53 73.41 -38.32
CA ASN A 23 22.06 72.22 -39.02
C ASN A 23 22.57 72.33 -40.48
N PRO A 24 22.98 71.25 -41.16
CA PRO A 24 22.10 70.76 -42.22
C PRO A 24 22.12 69.23 -42.45
N ARG A 25 20.91 68.64 -42.46
CA ARG A 25 20.40 67.60 -43.40
C ARG A 25 21.38 66.55 -43.95
N GLU A 26 21.02 65.28 -43.74
CA GLU A 26 20.87 64.33 -44.86
C GLU A 26 19.78 63.27 -44.53
N HIS A 27 19.34 62.47 -45.52
CA HIS A 27 18.17 61.60 -45.40
C HIS A 27 18.34 60.26 -46.14
N SER A 28 18.56 59.22 -45.35
CA SER A 28 18.57 57.79 -45.67
C SER A 28 18.90 57.07 -44.35
N SER A 29 18.50 55.85 -44.00
CA SER A 29 17.58 54.83 -44.50
C SER A 29 17.94 53.63 -43.62
N ASP A 30 16.96 52.99 -42.97
CA ASP A 30 17.10 51.67 -42.31
C ASP A 30 18.07 51.69 -41.07
N ASP A 31 17.97 50.84 -40.04
CA ASP A 31 17.48 49.47 -39.92
C ASP A 31 17.09 49.13 -38.45
N GLU A 32 16.48 47.96 -38.21
CA GLU A 32 16.35 47.19 -36.94
C GLU A 32 15.77 47.86 -35.64
N THR A 33 15.05 47.18 -34.75
CA THR A 33 14.67 45.74 -34.62
C THR A 33 13.17 45.60 -34.32
N ASP A 34 12.50 44.61 -34.92
CA ASP A 34 11.21 44.13 -34.41
C ASP A 34 11.41 43.15 -33.24
N GLN A 35 10.60 43.24 -32.17
CA GLN A 35 10.79 42.42 -30.96
C GLN A 35 10.09 41.06 -31.07
N ASP A 36 10.59 40.19 -31.94
CA ASP A 36 10.06 38.84 -32.12
C ASP A 36 10.34 37.95 -30.89
N HIS A 37 9.30 37.69 -30.09
CA HIS A 37 9.34 36.77 -28.95
C HIS A 37 9.28 35.30 -29.40
N GLY A 38 10.23 34.92 -30.26
CA GLY A 38 10.40 33.55 -30.74
C GLY A 38 10.59 32.56 -29.60
N ILE A 39 9.68 31.56 -29.51
CA ILE A 39 9.72 30.53 -28.46
C ILE A 39 11.02 29.73 -28.60
N SER A 40 11.94 29.91 -27.65
CA SER A 40 13.25 29.27 -27.72
C SER A 40 13.13 27.75 -27.81
N LEU A 41 13.89 27.12 -28.70
CA LEU A 41 13.93 25.66 -28.87
C LEU A 41 14.23 24.93 -27.54
N LEU A 42 15.05 25.54 -26.67
CA LEU A 42 15.35 25.03 -25.33
C LEU A 42 14.11 25.00 -24.42
N ASP A 43 13.19 25.95 -24.57
CA ASP A 43 11.96 26.02 -23.78
C ASP A 43 10.91 25.04 -24.30
N ILE A 44 10.81 24.86 -25.63
CA ILE A 44 10.03 23.76 -26.23
C ILE A 44 10.52 22.40 -25.70
N ILE A 45 11.84 22.17 -25.69
CA ILE A 45 12.44 20.94 -25.15
C ILE A 45 12.15 20.77 -23.65
N ARG A 46 12.21 21.85 -22.84
CA ARG A 46 11.85 21.80 -21.41
C ARG A 46 10.36 21.48 -21.19
N VAL A 47 9.47 22.10 -21.96
CA VAL A 47 8.02 21.85 -21.87
C VAL A 47 7.70 20.41 -22.29
N VAL A 48 8.27 19.91 -23.38
CA VAL A 48 8.09 18.50 -23.80
C VAL A 48 8.67 17.53 -22.76
N ALA A 49 9.87 17.79 -22.23
CA ALA A 49 10.49 16.94 -21.19
C ALA A 49 9.68 16.91 -19.89
N THR A 50 9.18 18.08 -19.42
CA THR A 50 8.35 18.16 -18.22
C THR A 50 6.98 17.53 -18.41
N ILE A 51 6.35 17.67 -19.58
CA ILE A 51 5.12 16.96 -19.94
C ILE A 51 5.35 15.44 -19.96
N LEU A 52 6.42 14.94 -20.58
CA LEU A 52 6.73 13.51 -20.59
C LEU A 52 6.97 12.94 -19.19
N ILE A 53 7.68 13.67 -18.33
CA ILE A 53 7.88 13.30 -16.91
C ILE A 53 6.56 13.33 -16.14
N ALA A 54 5.73 14.35 -16.34
CA ALA A 54 4.44 14.49 -15.67
C ALA A 54 3.44 13.41 -16.11
N CYS A 55 3.33 13.13 -17.42
CA CYS A 55 2.49 12.06 -17.96
C CYS A 55 2.99 10.67 -17.53
N GLY A 56 4.30 10.43 -17.52
CA GLY A 56 4.89 9.19 -16.99
C GLY A 56 4.61 8.99 -15.50
N GLY A 57 4.81 10.04 -14.69
CA GLY A 57 4.51 10.02 -13.26
C GLY A 57 3.02 9.86 -12.93
N LEU A 58 2.14 10.55 -13.67
CA LEU A 58 0.69 10.45 -13.49
C LEU A 58 0.14 9.10 -13.98
N SER A 59 0.68 8.55 -15.07
CA SER A 59 0.38 7.19 -15.52
C SER A 59 0.82 6.16 -14.47
N TYR A 60 2.05 6.25 -13.96
CA TYR A 60 2.52 5.38 -12.88
C TYR A 60 1.64 5.46 -11.61
N TYR A 61 1.18 6.66 -11.27
CA TYR A 61 0.27 6.92 -10.14
C TYR A 61 -1.12 6.30 -10.35
N MET A 62 -1.75 6.51 -11.52
CA MET A 62 -3.08 5.95 -11.82
C MET A 62 -3.06 4.44 -12.05
N THR A 63 -1.99 3.89 -12.64
CA THR A 63 -1.83 2.44 -12.92
C THR A 63 -1.37 1.64 -11.69
N SER A 64 -1.45 2.21 -10.49
CA SER A 64 -1.29 1.48 -9.21
C SER A 64 0.07 0.77 -9.01
N SER A 65 1.14 1.26 -9.63
CA SER A 65 2.55 0.92 -9.30
C SER A 65 3.01 -0.55 -9.39
N GLU A 66 2.35 -1.41 -10.17
CA GLU A 66 2.66 -2.86 -10.21
C GLU A 66 4.03 -3.23 -10.83
N SER A 67 4.61 -2.40 -11.71
CA SER A 67 5.91 -2.61 -12.35
C SER A 67 6.53 -1.31 -12.84
N VAL A 68 7.87 -1.26 -12.97
CA VAL A 68 8.60 -0.11 -13.55
C VAL A 68 8.87 -0.31 -15.05
N LEU A 69 9.26 -1.52 -15.45
CA LEU A 69 9.40 -1.95 -16.84
C LEU A 69 9.32 -3.48 -16.89
N TRP A 70 8.61 -4.09 -17.85
CA TRP A 70 8.66 -5.54 -18.14
C TRP A 70 8.72 -6.49 -16.92
N GLY A 71 7.84 -6.29 -15.92
CA GLY A 71 7.79 -7.12 -14.71
C GLY A 71 8.94 -6.92 -13.71
N TYR A 72 9.90 -6.05 -14.00
CA TYR A 72 10.97 -5.67 -13.07
C TYR A 72 10.42 -4.78 -11.95
N ARG A 73 10.58 -5.26 -10.71
CA ARG A 73 10.03 -4.67 -9.47
C ARG A 73 11.18 -4.31 -8.51
N PRO A 74 11.93 -3.23 -8.77
CA PRO A 74 13.05 -2.82 -7.93
C PRO A 74 12.60 -2.47 -6.51
N TRP A 75 13.34 -2.94 -5.50
CA TRP A 75 12.97 -2.80 -4.09
C TRP A 75 12.73 -1.34 -3.65
N TYR A 76 13.43 -0.38 -4.28
CA TYR A 76 13.39 1.05 -3.93
C TYR A 76 12.19 1.82 -4.49
N THR A 77 11.31 1.24 -5.31
CA THR A 77 10.03 1.90 -5.68
C THR A 77 8.89 1.56 -4.72
N ARG A 78 9.09 0.59 -3.80
CA ARG A 78 8.10 0.19 -2.80
C ARG A 78 8.21 1.09 -1.56
N TRP A 79 7.29 2.04 -1.42
CA TRP A 79 7.28 3.00 -0.29
C TRP A 79 7.41 2.35 1.11
N PRO A 80 6.81 1.18 1.44
CA PRO A 80 7.06 0.50 2.71
C PRO A 80 8.52 0.03 2.89
N VAL A 81 9.15 -0.49 1.84
CA VAL A 81 10.54 -0.97 1.87
C VAL A 81 11.52 0.22 1.96
N VAL A 82 11.23 1.31 1.25
CA VAL A 82 11.99 2.58 1.35
C VAL A 82 11.88 3.17 2.76
N LYS A 83 10.67 3.25 3.33
CA LYS A 83 10.46 3.66 4.72
C LYS A 83 11.31 2.80 5.66
N GLN A 84 11.29 1.47 5.52
CA GLN A 84 12.06 0.60 6.40
C GLN A 84 13.57 0.73 6.21
N TRP A 85 14.06 0.98 4.99
CA TRP A 85 15.48 1.28 4.75
C TRP A 85 15.93 2.59 5.41
N VAL A 86 15.10 3.63 5.33
CA VAL A 86 15.34 4.93 5.99
C VAL A 86 15.25 4.80 7.51
N VAL A 87 14.23 4.12 8.04
CA VAL A 87 14.05 3.90 9.49
C VAL A 87 15.17 3.03 10.05
N CYS A 88 15.60 1.98 9.35
CA CYS A 88 16.71 1.13 9.79
C CYS A 88 18.04 1.89 9.81
N LYS A 89 18.32 2.75 8.82
CA LYS A 89 19.47 3.68 8.87
C LYS A 89 19.37 4.72 10.00
N SER A 90 18.17 5.26 10.25
CA SER A 90 17.97 6.33 11.23
C SER A 90 17.97 5.81 12.68
N GLY A 91 17.46 4.60 12.91
CA GLY A 91 17.39 3.94 14.22
C GLY A 91 18.74 3.47 14.78
N ALA A 92 19.80 3.45 13.96
CA ALA A 92 21.14 2.99 14.34
C ALA A 92 21.84 3.84 15.43
N ARG A 93 21.19 4.90 15.96
CA ARG A 93 21.76 5.81 16.97
C ARG A 93 21.38 5.48 18.42
N VAL A 94 20.34 4.67 18.69
CA VAL A 94 19.86 4.39 20.07
C VAL A 94 19.49 2.92 20.30
N TYR A 95 20.46 2.01 20.12
CA TYR A 95 20.47 0.69 20.78
C TYR A 95 21.92 0.27 21.01
N LYS A 96 22.39 0.40 22.26
CA LYS A 96 23.75 0.02 22.73
C LYS A 96 23.64 -1.20 23.65
N GLU A 97 24.76 -1.93 23.84
CA GLU A 97 24.88 -3.11 24.70
C GLU A 97 23.93 -4.30 24.38
N GLN A 98 24.22 -5.01 23.27
CA GLN A 98 24.39 -6.48 23.29
C GLN A 98 25.07 -6.94 21.98
N SER A 99 26.18 -7.66 22.07
CA SER A 99 27.04 -8.03 20.92
C SER A 99 26.37 -8.85 19.81
N HIS A 100 25.24 -9.51 20.09
CA HIS A 100 24.51 -10.33 19.12
C HIS A 100 23.58 -9.52 18.20
N VAL A 101 23.22 -8.27 18.56
CA VAL A 101 22.19 -7.49 17.84
C VAL A 101 22.73 -6.91 16.52
N THR A 102 23.98 -6.44 16.50
CA THR A 102 24.60 -5.81 15.33
C THR A 102 24.71 -6.76 14.12
N ILE A 103 24.90 -8.06 14.39
CA ILE A 103 24.94 -9.12 13.36
C ILE A 103 23.56 -9.28 12.71
N GLN A 104 22.48 -9.26 13.50
CA GLN A 104 21.13 -9.37 12.97
C GLN A 104 20.75 -8.16 12.09
N ALA A 105 21.09 -6.94 12.52
CA ALA A 105 20.81 -5.72 11.74
C ALA A 105 21.49 -5.73 10.36
N ASN A 106 22.78 -6.09 10.29
CA ASN A 106 23.50 -6.19 9.02
C ASN A 106 22.92 -7.29 8.11
N THR A 107 22.53 -8.44 8.69
CA THR A 107 21.88 -9.53 7.95
C THR A 107 20.52 -9.11 7.40
N TYR A 108 19.74 -8.35 8.18
CA TYR A 108 18.42 -7.82 7.79
C TYR A 108 18.55 -6.84 6.61
N ILE A 109 19.51 -5.90 6.67
CA ILE A 109 19.80 -4.95 5.59
C ILE A 109 20.29 -5.68 4.32
N SER A 110 21.04 -6.79 4.46
CA SER A 110 21.47 -7.58 3.29
C SER A 110 20.30 -8.29 2.59
N LYS A 111 19.33 -8.84 3.35
CA LYS A 111 18.15 -9.51 2.79
C LYS A 111 17.21 -8.54 2.06
N ILE A 112 17.10 -7.28 2.51
CA ILE A 112 16.33 -6.22 1.81
C ILE A 112 16.86 -5.91 0.39
N LYS A 113 18.11 -6.25 0.06
CA LYS A 113 18.65 -6.09 -1.31
C LYS A 113 18.18 -7.16 -2.30
N GLN A 114 17.67 -8.29 -1.81
CA GLN A 114 17.08 -9.31 -2.66
C GLN A 114 15.65 -8.87 -3.02
N GLY A 115 15.28 -9.03 -4.29
CA GLY A 115 13.98 -8.59 -4.81
C GLY A 115 12.80 -9.37 -4.19
N PRO A 116 11.55 -8.97 -4.47
CA PRO A 116 10.37 -9.64 -3.95
C PRO A 116 10.38 -11.13 -4.33
N VAL A 117 10.43 -12.00 -3.33
CA VAL A 117 10.53 -13.45 -3.50
C VAL A 117 9.23 -13.99 -4.10
N THR A 118 9.32 -14.96 -5.00
CA THR A 118 8.16 -15.67 -5.54
C THR A 118 8.31 -17.15 -5.18
N LEU A 119 7.37 -17.68 -4.38
CA LEU A 119 7.43 -19.05 -3.87
C LEU A 119 6.15 -19.82 -4.20
N THR A 120 6.28 -21.12 -4.46
CA THR A 120 5.14 -22.06 -4.38
C THR A 120 4.73 -22.32 -2.92
N PRO A 121 3.53 -22.85 -2.63
CA PRO A 121 3.16 -23.27 -1.27
C PRO A 121 4.11 -24.34 -0.69
N SER A 122 4.66 -25.22 -1.54
CA SER A 122 5.66 -26.23 -1.17
C SER A 122 7.00 -25.58 -0.79
N GLN A 123 7.49 -24.60 -1.55
CA GLN A 123 8.70 -23.84 -1.20
C GLN A 123 8.50 -22.97 0.04
N LEU A 124 7.33 -22.35 0.21
CA LEU A 124 6.98 -21.54 1.39
C LEU A 124 7.10 -22.37 2.68
N SER A 125 6.73 -23.65 2.64
CA SER A 125 6.76 -24.55 3.81
C SER A 125 8.13 -24.71 4.48
N LEU A 126 9.23 -24.42 3.76
CA LEU A 126 10.60 -24.43 4.26
C LEU A 126 10.87 -23.26 5.25
N TYR A 127 10.14 -22.15 5.11
CA TYR A 127 10.30 -20.92 5.89
C TYR A 127 9.48 -20.93 7.19
N ASN A 128 9.35 -22.11 7.80
CA ASN A 128 8.62 -22.38 9.04
C ASN A 128 9.44 -22.07 10.32
N GLY A 129 10.72 -21.72 10.17
CA GLY A 129 11.63 -21.36 11.27
C GLY A 129 12.36 -22.53 11.95
N THR A 130 12.27 -23.75 11.41
CA THR A 130 13.10 -24.90 11.87
C THR A 130 14.58 -24.69 11.56
N ASP A 131 14.93 -24.25 10.36
CA ASP A 131 16.26 -23.71 10.07
C ASP A 131 16.39 -22.28 10.62
N THR A 132 17.37 -22.07 11.49
CA THR A 132 17.65 -20.76 12.11
C THR A 132 18.30 -19.76 11.15
N ASN A 133 18.80 -20.20 9.99
CA ASN A 133 19.39 -19.35 8.95
C ASN A 133 18.33 -18.73 8.01
N LEU A 134 17.25 -19.47 7.76
CA LEU A 134 16.13 -19.02 6.94
C LEU A 134 15.29 -17.95 7.67
N PRO A 135 14.73 -16.96 6.94
CA PRO A 135 13.70 -16.10 7.49
C PRO A 135 12.42 -16.90 7.81
N LEU A 136 11.57 -16.36 8.67
CA LEU A 136 10.24 -16.89 8.94
C LEU A 136 9.23 -16.13 8.10
N TYR A 137 8.45 -16.86 7.31
CA TYR A 137 7.43 -16.28 6.43
C TYR A 137 6.03 -16.71 6.85
N VAL A 138 5.08 -15.79 6.74
CA VAL A 138 3.63 -16.07 6.82
C VAL A 138 2.99 -15.45 5.59
N ALA A 139 2.17 -16.20 4.85
CA ALA A 139 1.42 -15.66 3.73
C ALA A 139 -0.02 -15.30 4.14
N VAL A 140 -0.48 -14.14 3.68
CA VAL A 140 -1.87 -13.67 3.81
C VAL A 140 -2.29 -13.08 2.47
N ASN A 141 -3.42 -13.52 1.94
CA ASN A 141 -3.94 -13.23 0.61
C ASN A 141 -2.90 -13.46 -0.50
N GLY A 142 -2.16 -14.59 -0.44
CA GLY A 142 -1.07 -14.90 -1.38
C GLY A 142 0.11 -13.91 -1.32
N THR A 143 0.19 -13.09 -0.28
CA THR A 143 1.24 -12.08 -0.07
C THR A 143 2.11 -12.51 1.10
N ILE A 144 3.43 -12.63 0.88
CA ILE A 144 4.37 -13.18 1.85
C ILE A 144 4.92 -12.06 2.73
N PHE A 145 4.77 -12.20 4.04
CA PHE A 145 5.31 -11.28 5.04
C PHE A 145 6.43 -11.94 5.84
N ASP A 146 7.54 -11.21 6.01
CA ASP A 146 8.62 -11.62 6.91
C ASP A 146 8.26 -11.28 8.36
N VAL A 147 8.22 -12.31 9.19
CA VAL A 147 7.92 -12.24 10.63
C VAL A 147 9.13 -12.62 11.50
N SER A 148 10.33 -12.71 10.92
CA SER A 148 11.59 -13.08 11.61
C SER A 148 11.90 -12.16 12.80
N ALA A 149 11.47 -10.90 12.75
CA ALA A 149 11.57 -9.93 13.83
C ALA A 149 10.74 -10.31 15.09
N ASN A 150 9.94 -11.38 15.02
CA ASN A 150 9.13 -11.89 16.13
C ASN A 150 9.19 -13.43 16.23
N ARG A 151 10.40 -13.99 16.12
CA ARG A 151 10.69 -15.43 16.24
C ARG A 151 10.15 -16.10 17.52
N MET A 152 9.96 -15.38 18.63
CA MET A 152 9.36 -15.96 19.85
C MET A 152 7.87 -16.33 19.69
N ILE A 153 7.17 -15.74 18.72
CA ILE A 153 5.73 -15.94 18.50
C ILE A 153 5.46 -16.84 17.30
N TYR A 154 6.24 -16.70 16.21
CA TYR A 154 6.07 -17.48 14.98
C TYR A 154 7.12 -18.59 14.78
N GLY A 155 8.22 -18.60 15.53
CA GLY A 155 9.23 -19.66 15.46
C GLY A 155 8.86 -20.88 16.29
N PRO A 156 9.66 -21.98 16.21
CA PRO A 156 9.38 -23.22 16.92
C PRO A 156 9.09 -23.01 18.42
N GLY A 157 7.99 -23.59 18.90
CA GLY A 157 7.48 -23.40 20.27
C GLY A 157 6.63 -22.14 20.50
N GLY A 158 6.62 -21.20 19.55
CA GLY A 158 5.78 -20.00 19.59
C GLY A 158 4.30 -20.28 19.37
N SER A 159 3.42 -19.49 20.01
CA SER A 159 1.96 -19.70 20.01
C SER A 159 1.27 -19.55 18.64
N TYR A 160 1.94 -18.95 17.65
CA TYR A 160 1.48 -18.80 16.27
C TYR A 160 2.39 -19.51 15.25
N ASN A 161 3.24 -20.45 15.69
CA ASN A 161 4.19 -21.17 14.82
C ASN A 161 3.52 -21.95 13.67
N PHE A 162 2.29 -22.42 13.86
CA PHE A 162 1.53 -23.11 12.80
C PHE A 162 1.20 -22.24 11.56
N PHE A 163 1.31 -20.90 11.66
CA PHE A 163 1.23 -20.01 10.50
C PHE A 163 2.56 -19.93 9.70
N ALA A 164 3.69 -20.29 10.31
CA ALA A 164 5.00 -20.12 9.68
C ALA A 164 5.20 -21.13 8.54
N GLY A 165 5.69 -20.63 7.40
CA GLY A 165 5.80 -21.38 6.15
C GLY A 165 4.47 -21.67 5.46
N ARG A 166 3.36 -21.03 5.84
CA ARG A 166 2.03 -21.33 5.30
C ARG A 166 1.26 -20.07 4.90
N ASP A 167 0.28 -20.24 4.02
CA ASP A 167 -0.77 -19.24 3.84
C ASP A 167 -1.86 -19.46 4.89
N ALA A 168 -2.20 -18.39 5.61
CA ALA A 168 -3.10 -18.37 6.75
C ALA A 168 -4.42 -17.64 6.46
N THR A 169 -4.71 -17.31 5.20
CA THR A 169 -5.83 -16.42 4.84
C THR A 169 -7.18 -16.95 5.29
N ARG A 170 -7.46 -18.24 5.05
CA ARG A 170 -8.73 -18.88 5.45
C ARG A 170 -8.85 -18.90 6.98
N ALA A 171 -7.82 -19.35 7.69
CA ALA A 171 -7.73 -19.34 9.15
C ALA A 171 -7.96 -17.94 9.76
N PHE A 172 -7.43 -16.88 9.15
CA PHE A 172 -7.64 -15.50 9.60
C PHE A 172 -9.09 -15.00 9.40
N VAL A 173 -9.88 -15.64 8.53
CA VAL A 173 -11.32 -15.37 8.38
C VAL A 173 -12.16 -16.29 9.28
N THR A 174 -11.89 -17.60 9.33
CA THR A 174 -12.70 -18.58 10.08
C THR A 174 -12.39 -18.64 11.58
N GLY A 175 -11.23 -18.14 12.02
CA GLY A 175 -10.75 -18.27 13.39
C GLY A 175 -10.15 -19.65 13.72
N CYS A 176 -10.14 -20.59 12.78
CA CYS A 176 -9.66 -21.96 12.97
C CYS A 176 -8.19 -22.08 12.58
N PHE A 177 -7.34 -21.59 13.49
CA PHE A 177 -5.94 -21.28 13.23
C PHE A 177 -5.03 -22.49 12.99
N LYS A 178 -5.44 -23.73 13.31
CA LYS A 178 -4.63 -24.94 13.07
C LYS A 178 -5.15 -25.75 11.87
N GLU A 179 -6.41 -25.55 11.52
CA GLU A 179 -7.17 -26.35 10.56
C GLU A 179 -7.20 -25.70 9.18
N ASP A 180 -7.53 -24.40 9.13
CA ASP A 180 -7.77 -23.64 7.89
C ASP A 180 -6.50 -22.94 7.37
N LEU A 181 -5.36 -23.65 7.44
CA LEU A 181 -4.05 -23.17 7.00
C LEU A 181 -3.88 -23.30 5.47
N THR A 182 -4.67 -22.52 4.76
CA THR A 182 -4.74 -22.40 3.29
C THR A 182 -5.27 -21.01 2.89
N ASN A 183 -5.05 -20.65 1.64
CA ASN A 183 -5.66 -19.52 0.93
C ASN A 183 -7.07 -19.80 0.38
N ASP A 184 -7.56 -21.05 0.38
CA ASP A 184 -8.87 -21.39 -0.22
C ASP A 184 -10.05 -20.78 0.56
N LEU A 185 -10.60 -19.68 0.05
CA LEU A 185 -11.75 -18.97 0.63
C LEU A 185 -13.12 -19.52 0.18
N ARG A 186 -13.17 -20.56 -0.67
CA ARG A 186 -14.44 -21.15 -1.12
C ARG A 186 -15.20 -21.74 0.07
N GLY A 187 -16.50 -21.43 0.16
CA GLY A 187 -17.38 -21.88 1.26
C GLY A 187 -17.26 -21.06 2.54
N VAL A 188 -16.26 -20.17 2.68
CA VAL A 188 -16.09 -19.35 3.89
C VAL A 188 -17.23 -18.34 4.04
N GLU A 189 -17.88 -17.92 2.95
CA GLU A 189 -19.03 -17.02 3.03
C GLU A 189 -20.23 -17.65 3.77
N ILE A 190 -20.31 -18.98 3.86
CA ILE A 190 -21.35 -19.68 4.62
C ILE A 190 -21.29 -19.32 6.12
N MET A 191 -20.11 -18.96 6.64
CA MET A 191 -19.94 -18.53 8.03
C MET A 191 -20.73 -17.25 8.35
N PHE A 192 -20.89 -16.36 7.37
CA PHE A 192 -21.64 -15.12 7.52
C PHE A 192 -23.11 -15.22 7.09
N LEU A 193 -23.51 -16.32 6.42
CA LEU A 193 -24.91 -16.59 6.07
C LEU A 193 -25.70 -17.05 7.32
N PRO A 194 -26.84 -16.39 7.64
CA PRO A 194 -27.70 -16.85 8.73
C PRO A 194 -28.18 -18.30 8.54
N VAL A 195 -28.26 -19.02 9.65
CA VAL A 195 -28.95 -20.30 9.75
C VAL A 195 -30.45 -20.02 9.75
N GLU A 196 -31.18 -20.61 8.82
CA GLU A 196 -32.64 -20.65 8.88
C GLU A 196 -33.03 -21.66 9.97
N ASP A 197 -33.30 -21.17 11.17
CA ASP A 197 -33.64 -21.95 12.36
C ASP A 197 -35.09 -21.77 12.83
N VAL A 198 -35.89 -21.06 12.02
CA VAL A 198 -37.32 -20.83 12.19
C VAL A 198 -37.95 -20.93 10.81
N GLU A 199 -38.98 -21.77 10.65
CA GLU A 199 -39.79 -21.71 9.44
C GLU A 199 -40.80 -20.56 9.53
N ASP A 200 -40.75 -19.70 8.52
CA ASP A 200 -41.69 -18.61 8.30
C ASP A 200 -42.45 -18.88 7.01
N ASP A 201 -43.70 -19.33 7.16
CA ASP A 201 -44.63 -19.62 6.05
C ASP A 201 -45.12 -18.36 5.34
N ARG A 202 -44.92 -17.17 5.94
CA ARG A 202 -45.29 -15.88 5.33
C ARG A 202 -44.35 -15.49 4.19
N VAL A 203 -43.19 -16.16 4.07
CA VAL A 203 -42.15 -15.84 3.10
C VAL A 203 -42.07 -16.92 2.03
N THR A 204 -42.50 -16.58 0.81
CA THR A 204 -42.45 -17.48 -0.34
C THR A 204 -41.04 -17.97 -0.66
N SER A 205 -40.92 -19.13 -1.32
CA SER A 205 -39.64 -19.67 -1.79
C SER A 205 -38.85 -18.69 -2.68
N ALA A 206 -39.55 -17.89 -3.50
CA ALA A 206 -38.96 -16.82 -4.30
C ALA A 206 -38.35 -15.71 -3.42
N GLN A 207 -39.06 -15.25 -2.37
CA GLN A 207 -38.53 -14.28 -1.42
C GLN A 207 -37.37 -14.87 -0.59
N LYS A 208 -37.48 -16.12 -0.10
CA LYS A 208 -36.38 -16.85 0.58
C LYS A 208 -35.13 -16.91 -0.33
N LYS A 209 -35.28 -17.17 -1.64
CA LYS A 209 -34.19 -17.16 -2.64
C LYS A 209 -33.56 -15.76 -2.83
N ILE A 210 -34.37 -14.72 -3.05
CA ILE A 210 -33.88 -13.34 -3.25
C ILE A 210 -33.15 -12.83 -2.00
N ARG A 211 -33.67 -13.12 -0.80
CA ARG A 211 -33.01 -12.82 0.48
C ARG A 211 -31.64 -13.48 0.55
N ARG A 212 -31.57 -14.80 0.31
CA ARG A 212 -30.32 -15.58 0.36
C ARG A 212 -29.26 -15.07 -0.62
N GLU A 213 -29.64 -14.61 -1.81
CA GLU A 213 -28.68 -14.06 -2.78
C GLU A 213 -28.09 -12.71 -2.34
N ARG A 214 -28.92 -11.83 -1.75
CA ARG A 214 -28.46 -10.57 -1.14
C ARG A 214 -27.53 -10.84 0.05
N GLU A 215 -27.90 -11.78 0.91
CA GLU A 215 -27.09 -12.21 2.05
C GLU A 215 -25.77 -12.87 1.62
N LEU A 216 -25.76 -13.68 0.55
CA LEU A 216 -24.54 -14.28 -0.01
C LEU A 216 -23.57 -13.20 -0.55
N ARG A 217 -24.10 -12.17 -1.20
CA ARG A 217 -23.32 -11.01 -1.69
C ARG A 217 -22.71 -10.22 -0.53
N ALA A 218 -23.47 -9.97 0.53
CA ALA A 218 -22.97 -9.32 1.75
C ALA A 218 -21.96 -10.20 2.51
N ALA A 219 -22.19 -11.51 2.61
CA ALA A 219 -21.30 -12.47 3.23
C ALA A 219 -19.93 -12.51 2.53
N ARG A 220 -19.91 -12.54 1.19
CA ARG A 220 -18.67 -12.45 0.40
C ARG A 220 -17.94 -11.12 0.59
N ALA A 221 -18.66 -10.00 0.72
CA ALA A 221 -18.05 -8.72 1.07
C ALA A 221 -17.37 -8.76 2.46
N ARG A 222 -18.00 -9.38 3.47
CA ARG A 222 -17.42 -9.55 4.82
C ARG A 222 -16.20 -10.47 4.86
N VAL A 223 -16.15 -11.50 4.02
CA VAL A 223 -14.92 -12.30 3.80
C VAL A 223 -13.80 -11.37 3.30
N GLN A 224 -14.04 -10.65 2.21
CA GLN A 224 -13.04 -9.77 1.58
C GLN A 224 -12.59 -8.62 2.49
N GLU A 225 -13.50 -8.03 3.26
CA GLU A 225 -13.18 -7.03 4.29
C GLU A 225 -12.27 -7.61 5.38
N THR A 226 -12.56 -8.83 5.85
CA THR A 226 -11.73 -9.52 6.85
C THR A 226 -10.33 -9.83 6.32
N VAL A 227 -10.21 -10.31 5.09
CA VAL A 227 -8.93 -10.53 4.40
C VAL A 227 -8.16 -9.22 4.22
N LYS A 228 -8.83 -8.16 3.76
CA LYS A 228 -8.24 -6.82 3.60
C LYS A 228 -7.73 -6.25 4.93
N ARG A 229 -8.47 -6.44 6.02
CA ARG A 229 -8.06 -6.03 7.38
C ARG A 229 -6.77 -6.72 7.82
N TRP A 230 -6.66 -8.04 7.64
CA TRP A 230 -5.44 -8.78 8.01
C TRP A 230 -4.26 -8.49 7.08
N THR A 231 -4.48 -8.42 5.77
CA THR A 231 -3.45 -8.00 4.79
C THR A 231 -2.94 -6.60 5.12
N GLY A 232 -3.85 -5.68 5.46
CA GLY A 232 -3.52 -4.32 5.90
C GLY A 232 -2.81 -4.25 7.25
N PHE A 233 -3.10 -5.15 8.19
CA PHE A 233 -2.37 -5.28 9.45
C PHE A 233 -0.90 -5.64 9.18
N PHE A 234 -0.63 -6.73 8.45
CA PHE A 234 0.75 -7.15 8.16
C PHE A 234 1.50 -6.13 7.29
N GLY A 235 0.86 -5.58 6.24
CA GLY A 235 1.49 -4.64 5.31
C GLY A 235 1.80 -3.25 5.88
N ASN A 236 1.19 -2.87 7.02
CA ASN A 236 1.47 -1.60 7.72
C ASN A 236 2.17 -1.79 9.08
N HIS A 237 2.58 -3.02 9.44
CA HIS A 237 3.17 -3.28 10.76
C HIS A 237 4.65 -2.86 10.83
N ALA A 238 5.04 -2.13 11.88
CA ALA A 238 6.40 -1.59 12.01
C ALA A 238 7.54 -2.64 12.14
N LYS A 239 7.21 -3.92 12.39
CA LYS A 239 8.19 -5.02 12.50
C LYS A 239 8.09 -6.08 11.40
N TYR A 240 7.08 -6.02 10.54
CA TYR A 240 6.90 -6.98 9.45
C TYR A 240 7.00 -6.24 8.13
N PHE A 241 7.40 -6.92 7.07
CA PHE A 241 7.45 -6.33 5.73
C PHE A 241 7.05 -7.36 4.69
N GLU A 242 6.51 -6.88 3.56
CA GLU A 242 6.19 -7.75 2.44
C GLU A 242 7.48 -8.20 1.76
N ALA A 243 7.81 -9.48 1.92
CA ALA A 243 8.98 -10.13 1.32
C ALA A 243 8.70 -10.67 -0.08
N GLY A 244 7.44 -10.93 -0.44
CA GLY A 244 7.15 -11.65 -1.68
C GLY A 244 5.69 -11.98 -1.95
N ARG A 245 5.46 -12.90 -2.89
CA ARG A 245 4.15 -13.42 -3.30
C ARG A 245 4.19 -14.95 -3.40
N VAL A 246 3.08 -15.58 -3.02
CA VAL A 246 2.84 -17.00 -3.28
C VAL A 246 2.27 -17.14 -4.69
N VAL A 247 2.75 -18.10 -5.46
CA VAL A 247 2.22 -18.48 -6.77
C VAL A 247 1.78 -19.94 -6.70
N GLU A 248 0.54 -20.21 -7.09
CA GLU A 248 -0.01 -21.58 -7.11
C GLU A 248 0.46 -22.33 -8.35
N ASP A 249 1.18 -23.44 -8.14
CA ASP A 249 1.58 -24.44 -9.13
C ASP A 249 0.42 -25.37 -9.50
N GLY A 250 -0.66 -24.75 -10.01
CA GLY A 250 -1.97 -25.37 -10.25
C GLY A 250 -3.02 -24.82 -9.28
N GLY A 251 -4.17 -24.39 -9.81
CA GLY A 251 -5.23 -23.76 -9.00
C GLY A 251 -5.92 -24.73 -8.04
N VAL A 252 -6.73 -24.20 -7.12
CA VAL A 252 -7.40 -25.02 -6.09
C VAL A 252 -8.45 -25.97 -6.70
N HIS A 253 -8.01 -27.21 -6.99
CA HIS A 253 -8.85 -28.29 -7.52
C HIS A 253 -9.67 -29.00 -6.43
N GLY A 254 -10.78 -29.63 -6.83
CA GLY A 254 -11.67 -30.39 -5.94
C GLY A 254 -12.72 -29.53 -5.21
N GLU A 255 -13.55 -30.19 -4.39
CA GLU A 255 -14.63 -29.54 -3.64
C GLU A 255 -14.14 -28.44 -2.67
N PRO A 256 -14.98 -27.43 -2.36
CA PRO A 256 -14.69 -26.47 -1.31
C PRO A 256 -14.51 -27.16 0.05
N ARG A 257 -13.47 -26.76 0.80
CA ARG A 257 -13.28 -27.26 2.17
C ARG A 257 -14.48 -26.88 3.06
N PRO A 258 -14.99 -27.80 3.91
CA PRO A 258 -16.04 -27.47 4.87
C PRO A 258 -15.57 -26.42 5.89
N LEU A 259 -16.51 -25.77 6.56
CA LEU A 259 -16.20 -24.95 7.73
C LEU A 259 -15.80 -25.85 8.91
N CYS A 260 -14.79 -25.43 9.66
CA CYS A 260 -14.49 -25.98 10.97
C CYS A 260 -15.69 -25.79 11.94
N GLU A 261 -15.76 -26.65 12.96
CA GLU A 261 -16.87 -26.66 13.92
C GLU A 261 -17.07 -25.31 14.63
N SER A 262 -15.99 -24.63 15.01
CA SER A 262 -16.03 -23.31 15.65
C SER A 262 -16.67 -22.24 14.75
N ALA A 263 -16.27 -22.17 13.48
CA ALA A 263 -16.88 -21.25 12.50
C ALA A 263 -18.35 -21.60 12.24
N GLN A 264 -18.68 -22.89 12.15
CA GLN A 264 -20.06 -23.36 11.97
C GLN A 264 -20.96 -22.99 13.17
N LYS A 265 -20.43 -23.05 14.41
CA LYS A 265 -21.12 -22.63 15.64
C LYS A 265 -21.28 -21.10 15.77
N GLN A 266 -20.38 -20.32 15.20
CA GLN A 266 -20.43 -18.84 15.22
C GLN A 266 -21.39 -18.24 14.17
N ARG A 267 -22.02 -19.06 13.33
CA ARG A 267 -22.97 -18.58 12.31
C ARG A 267 -24.17 -17.88 12.96
N PRO A 268 -24.60 -16.72 12.43
CA PRO A 268 -25.78 -16.03 12.96
C PRO A 268 -27.05 -16.90 12.79
N LYS A 269 -27.99 -16.80 13.73
CA LYS A 269 -29.30 -17.47 13.65
C LYS A 269 -30.37 -16.50 13.18
N ARG A 270 -31.35 -16.98 12.40
CA ARG A 270 -32.47 -16.16 11.91
C ARG A 270 -33.33 -15.66 13.07
N SER A 271 -33.65 -16.56 14.02
CA SER A 271 -34.35 -16.25 15.28
C SER A 271 -33.76 -15.05 16.03
N ALA A 272 -32.42 -15.04 16.18
CA ALA A 272 -31.68 -14.03 16.91
C ALA A 272 -31.55 -12.68 16.16
N MET A 273 -31.93 -12.63 14.87
CA MET A 273 -32.07 -11.40 14.10
C MET A 273 -33.50 -10.86 14.17
N THR A 274 -34.51 -11.73 14.06
CA THR A 274 -35.92 -11.33 14.10
C THR A 274 -36.38 -10.87 15.48
N GLY A 275 -35.81 -11.42 16.56
CA GLY A 275 -36.08 -10.99 17.95
C GLY A 275 -35.35 -9.72 18.40
N LYS A 276 -34.91 -8.87 17.47
CA LYS A 276 -34.17 -7.61 17.73
C LYS A 276 -34.70 -6.41 16.95
N SER A 277 -35.94 -6.50 16.45
CA SER A 277 -36.67 -5.42 15.76
C SER A 277 -37.99 -5.14 16.47
#